data_AF-A0A2M9P9Q2-F1
#
_entry.id   AF-A0A2M9P9Q2-F1
#
_cell.length_a   1.000
_cell.length_b   1.000
_cell.length_c   1.000
_cell.angle_alpha   90.00
_cell.angle_beta   90.00
_cell.angle_gamma   90.00
#
_symmetry.space_group_name_H-M   'P 1'
#
loop_
_entity.id
_entity.type
_entity.pdbx_description
1 polymer ?
#
loop_
_entity_poly.entity_id
_entity_poly.type
_entity_poly.pdbx_seq_one_letter_code
_entity_poly.pdbx_strand_id
1 'polypeptide(L)'
;MAISFRSRNPQLAADVANATADSFVREQIETKAAQARQGGEWLEQRMSEMRGKMNTATQIAQEFRSRHDYSVKPPGARLVNGQILRDDEAAASQPTLEELEVTADTYRQLYESFLRAFTDNLSQQSYPVADARVITAATRPLAPSHPRKKLVLAFGLVAGLVVGVILIDLATGVSGAGRAPKE
;
A
#
# COMPACT_ATOMS: atom_id res chain seq x y z
N MET A 1 8.30 9.64 -8.54
CA MET A 1 9.61 9.60 -7.85
C MET A 1 10.70 9.50 -8.91
N ALA A 2 11.79 10.27 -8.80
CA ALA A 2 12.88 10.26 -9.77
C ALA A 2 14.16 9.70 -9.13
N ILE A 3 14.77 8.70 -9.76
CA ILE A 3 16.04 8.11 -9.32
C ILE A 3 17.14 8.73 -10.20
N SER A 4 18.17 9.31 -9.58
CA SER A 4 19.30 9.91 -10.31
C SER A 4 20.64 9.40 -9.77
N PHE A 5 21.57 9.07 -10.66
CA PHE A 5 22.90 8.57 -10.31
C PHE A 5 23.98 9.32 -11.11
N ARG A 6 25.07 9.72 -10.44
CA ARG A 6 26.18 10.47 -11.05
C ARG A 6 27.42 9.60 -11.16
N SER A 7 27.91 9.37 -12.38
CA SER A 7 29.17 8.67 -12.63
C SER A 7 30.01 9.36 -13.70
N ARG A 8 31.33 9.17 -13.64
CA ARG A 8 32.29 9.66 -14.63
C ARG A 8 32.15 8.94 -15.98
N ASN A 9 31.61 7.72 -15.96
CA ASN A 9 31.25 6.96 -17.15
C ASN A 9 29.74 7.14 -17.44
N PRO A 10 29.35 7.68 -18.61
CA PRO A 10 27.95 7.87 -18.97
C PRO A 10 27.16 6.56 -19.11
N GLN A 11 27.83 5.44 -19.43
CA GLN A 11 27.21 4.12 -19.54
C GLN A 11 26.87 3.58 -18.16
N LEU A 12 27.85 3.57 -17.25
CA LEU A 12 27.64 3.11 -15.86
C LEU A 12 26.52 3.89 -15.16
N ALA A 13 26.38 5.20 -15.47
CA ALA A 13 25.31 6.00 -14.89
C ALA A 13 23.90 5.56 -15.32
N ALA A 14 23.74 5.23 -16.60
CA ALA A 14 22.48 4.73 -17.13
C ALA A 14 22.19 3.30 -16.62
N ASP A 15 23.21 2.44 -16.59
CA ASP A 15 23.08 1.04 -16.17
C ASP A 15 22.63 0.93 -14.70
N VAL A 16 23.25 1.70 -13.80
CA VAL A 16 22.87 1.72 -12.37
C VAL A 16 21.46 2.27 -12.17
N ALA A 17 21.09 3.36 -12.85
CA ALA A 17 19.76 3.94 -12.74
C ALA A 17 18.65 2.98 -13.22
N ASN A 18 18.89 2.31 -14.35
CA ASN A 18 17.97 1.28 -14.86
C ASN A 18 17.90 0.07 -13.93
N ALA A 19 19.03 -0.42 -13.43
CA ALA A 19 19.08 -1.54 -12.51
C ALA A 19 18.33 -1.27 -11.19
N THR A 20 18.43 -0.05 -10.65
CA THR A 20 17.67 0.36 -9.45
C THR A 20 16.17 0.49 -9.74
N ALA A 21 15.79 1.00 -10.92
CA ALA A 21 14.39 1.05 -11.32
C ALA A 21 13.79 -0.36 -11.44
N ASP A 22 14.53 -1.29 -12.07
CA ASP A 22 14.11 -2.69 -12.21
C ASP A 22 14.02 -3.42 -10.87
N SER A 23 14.96 -3.19 -9.95
CA SER A 23 14.91 -3.79 -8.61
C SER A 23 13.70 -3.29 -7.83
N PHE A 24 13.41 -1.99 -7.89
CA PHE A 24 12.27 -1.40 -7.21
C PHE A 24 10.93 -1.93 -7.74
N VAL A 25 10.82 -2.14 -9.06
CA VAL A 25 9.61 -2.74 -9.67
C VAL A 25 9.43 -4.18 -9.20
N ARG A 26 10.49 -4.99 -9.20
CA ARG A 26 10.44 -6.37 -8.69
C ARG A 26 10.04 -6.42 -7.23
N GLU A 27 10.65 -5.59 -6.40
CA GLU A 27 10.37 -5.50 -4.96
C GLU A 27 8.93 -5.05 -4.69
N GLN A 28 8.38 -4.11 -5.48
CA GLN A 28 6.97 -3.72 -5.37
C GLN A 28 6.01 -4.86 -5.72
N ILE A 29 6.32 -5.65 -6.76
CA ILE A 29 5.50 -6.81 -7.13
C ILE A 29 5.55 -7.86 -6.03
N GLU A 30 6.73 -8.16 -5.50
CA GLU A 30 6.91 -9.13 -4.43
C GLU A 30 6.24 -8.68 -3.13
N THR A 31 6.39 -7.41 -2.75
CA THR A 31 5.74 -6.82 -1.57
C THR A 31 4.22 -6.87 -1.70
N LYS A 32 3.67 -6.46 -2.85
CA LYS A 32 2.22 -6.55 -3.08
C LYS A 32 1.72 -7.99 -3.11
N ALA A 33 2.48 -8.91 -3.70
CA ALA A 33 2.14 -10.33 -3.70
C ALA A 33 2.15 -10.91 -2.28
N ALA A 34 3.13 -10.54 -1.45
CA ALA A 34 3.20 -10.94 -0.05
C ALA A 34 2.01 -10.39 0.76
N GLN A 35 1.69 -9.10 0.59
CA GLN A 35 0.52 -8.47 1.21
C GLN A 35 -0.81 -9.14 0.77
N ALA A 36 -0.92 -9.51 -0.51
CA ALA A 36 -2.09 -10.22 -1.01
C ALA A 36 -2.22 -11.62 -0.41
N ARG A 37 -1.12 -12.36 -0.24
CA ARG A 37 -1.11 -13.67 0.45
C ARG A 37 -1.55 -13.53 1.91
N GLN A 38 -0.98 -12.57 2.64
CA GLN A 38 -1.36 -12.29 4.03
C GLN A 38 -2.84 -11.88 4.16
N GLY A 39 -3.35 -11.08 3.23
CA GLY A 39 -4.77 -10.74 3.16
C GLY A 39 -5.67 -11.96 2.93
N GLY A 40 -5.24 -12.88 2.06
CA GLY A 40 -5.90 -14.16 1.82
C GLY A 40 -5.97 -15.05 3.07
N GLU A 41 -4.87 -15.17 3.80
CA GLU A 41 -4.82 -15.91 5.08
C GLU A 41 -5.78 -15.32 6.13
N TRP A 42 -5.86 -13.99 6.24
CA TRP A 42 -6.82 -13.32 7.13
C TRP A 42 -8.28 -13.60 6.75
N LEU A 43 -8.60 -13.55 5.44
CA LEU A 43 -9.92 -13.88 4.92
C LEU A 43 -10.31 -15.33 5.23
N GLU A 44 -9.38 -16.26 5.07
CA GLU A 44 -9.59 -17.68 5.39
C GLU A 44 -9.88 -17.88 6.88
N GLN A 45 -9.10 -17.24 7.76
CA GLN A 45 -9.34 -17.28 9.21
C GLN A 45 -10.73 -16.75 9.57
N ARG A 46 -11.16 -15.65 8.94
CA ARG A 46 -12.48 -15.07 9.17
C ARG A 46 -13.60 -15.99 8.70
N MET A 47 -13.41 -16.68 7.57
CA MET A 47 -14.37 -17.64 7.04
C MET A 47 -14.54 -18.84 7.97
N SER A 48 -13.44 -19.33 8.53
CA SER A 48 -13.44 -20.41 9.53
C SER A 48 -14.22 -20.00 10.78
N GLU A 49 -13.97 -18.78 11.29
CA GLU A 49 -14.69 -18.23 12.44
C GLU A 49 -16.20 -18.13 12.19
N MET A 50 -16.60 -17.62 11.01
CA MET A 50 -18.01 -17.47 10.64
C MET A 50 -18.72 -18.81 10.49
N ARG A 51 -18.05 -19.79 9.87
CA ARG A 51 -18.56 -21.17 9.81
C ARG A 51 -18.78 -21.74 11.20
N GLY A 52 -17.86 -21.50 12.13
CA GLY A 52 -18.00 -21.89 13.54
C GLY A 52 -19.24 -21.28 14.19
N LYS A 53 -19.41 -19.95 14.08
CA LYS A 53 -20.57 -19.24 14.65
C LYS A 53 -21.90 -19.71 14.06
N MET A 54 -21.96 -19.90 12.74
CA MET A 54 -23.13 -20.43 12.07
C MET A 54 -23.50 -21.81 12.60
N ASN A 55 -22.53 -22.74 12.65
CA ASN A 55 -22.74 -24.09 13.15
C ASN A 55 -23.25 -24.09 14.61
N THR A 56 -22.64 -23.28 15.47
CA THR A 56 -23.06 -23.13 16.86
C THR A 56 -24.49 -22.58 16.97
N ALA A 57 -24.83 -21.53 16.21
CA ALA A 57 -26.17 -20.96 16.22
C ALA A 57 -27.22 -21.96 15.73
N THR A 58 -26.93 -22.69 14.65
CA THR A 58 -27.80 -23.76 14.15
C THR A 58 -27.96 -24.89 15.17
N GLN A 59 -26.88 -25.29 15.85
CA GLN A 59 -26.93 -26.32 16.87
C GLN A 59 -27.79 -25.89 18.07
N ILE A 60 -27.63 -24.65 18.55
CA ILE A 60 -28.45 -24.11 19.64
C ILE A 60 -29.93 -24.10 19.26
N ALA A 61 -30.27 -23.64 18.05
CA ALA A 61 -31.64 -23.63 17.56
C ALA A 61 -32.22 -25.06 17.46
N GLN A 62 -31.43 -26.02 16.96
CA GLN A 62 -31.83 -27.43 16.90
C GLN A 62 -32.01 -28.06 18.27
N GLU A 63 -31.10 -27.79 19.21
CA GLU A 63 -31.17 -28.31 20.57
C GLU A 63 -32.35 -27.70 21.32
N PHE A 64 -32.61 -26.40 21.17
CA PHE A 64 -33.79 -25.73 21.71
C PHE A 64 -35.07 -26.34 21.14
N ARG A 65 -35.13 -26.55 19.81
CA ARG A 65 -36.25 -27.28 19.19
C ARG A 65 -36.41 -28.67 19.79
N SER A 66 -35.34 -29.46 19.90
CA SER A 66 -35.40 -30.82 20.45
C SER A 66 -35.87 -30.89 21.90
N ARG A 67 -35.55 -29.86 22.72
CA ARG A 67 -35.97 -29.78 24.13
C ARG A 67 -37.42 -29.31 24.28
N HIS A 68 -37.88 -28.39 23.44
CA HIS A 68 -39.21 -27.78 23.55
C HIS A 68 -40.28 -28.44 22.66
N ASP A 69 -39.91 -29.16 21.60
CA ASP A 69 -40.82 -29.85 20.67
C ASP A 69 -41.52 -31.08 21.28
N TYR A 70 -41.06 -31.57 22.44
CA TYR A 70 -41.84 -32.53 23.23
C TYR A 70 -43.04 -31.89 23.95
N SER A 71 -43.16 -30.56 23.97
CA SER A 71 -44.26 -29.86 24.64
C SER A 71 -44.73 -28.59 23.92
N VAL A 72 -44.85 -28.59 22.58
CA VAL A 72 -45.64 -27.54 21.92
C VAL A 72 -47.11 -27.96 21.94
N LYS A 73 -47.71 -27.90 23.14
CA LYS A 73 -49.09 -27.44 23.23
C LYS A 73 -48.99 -25.93 23.05
N PRO A 74 -49.71 -25.31 22.09
CA PRO A 74 -49.90 -23.88 22.17
C PRO A 74 -50.44 -23.58 23.58
N PRO A 75 -49.99 -22.53 24.28
CA PRO A 75 -50.73 -22.04 25.43
C PRO A 75 -52.04 -21.46 24.89
N GLY A 76 -52.97 -22.35 24.56
CA GLY A 76 -54.38 -22.05 24.57
C GLY A 76 -54.65 -21.65 26.00
N ALA A 77 -54.89 -20.36 26.20
CA ALA A 77 -55.37 -19.81 27.45
C ALA A 77 -56.45 -20.74 28.00
N ARG A 78 -56.11 -21.55 29.01
CA ARG A 78 -57.10 -22.34 29.72
C ARG A 78 -57.69 -21.39 30.73
N LEU A 79 -58.77 -20.73 30.31
CA LEU A 79 -59.64 -19.97 31.20
C LEU A 79 -60.23 -20.99 32.18
N VAL A 80 -59.61 -21.12 33.36
CA VAL A 80 -60.17 -21.83 34.50
C VAL A 80 -60.48 -20.77 35.55
N ASN A 81 -61.78 -20.48 35.74
CA ASN A 81 -62.30 -19.60 36.79
C ASN A 81 -61.77 -18.15 36.84
N GLY A 82 -61.47 -17.51 35.71
CA GLY A 82 -61.39 -16.05 35.63
C GLY A 82 -60.28 -15.38 36.46
N GLN A 83 -59.27 -16.12 36.95
CA GLN A 83 -58.11 -15.56 37.64
C GLN A 83 -56.85 -15.84 36.83
N ILE A 84 -56.22 -14.77 36.34
CA ILE A 84 -54.89 -14.81 35.75
C ILE A 84 -53.91 -14.91 36.92
N LEU A 85 -53.47 -16.12 37.26
CA LEU A 85 -52.29 -16.32 38.08
C LEU A 85 -51.09 -15.86 37.24
N ARG A 86 -50.60 -14.64 37.54
CA ARG A 86 -49.35 -14.10 36.99
C ARG A 86 -48.18 -14.73 37.76
N ASP A 87 -47.81 -15.95 37.38
CA ASP A 87 -46.64 -16.65 37.94
C ASP A 87 -45.47 -16.79 36.93
N ASP A 88 -45.42 -15.95 35.89
CA ASP A 88 -44.45 -16.09 34.80
C ASP A 88 -43.46 -14.90 34.66
N GLU A 89 -43.04 -14.28 35.77
CA GLU A 89 -41.88 -13.35 35.73
C GLU A 89 -40.56 -14.08 35.42
N ALA A 90 -40.50 -15.41 35.52
CA ALA A 90 -39.34 -16.22 35.14
C ALA A 90 -39.34 -16.66 33.65
N ALA A 91 -40.45 -16.45 32.91
CA ALA A 91 -40.54 -16.80 31.49
C ALA A 91 -40.02 -15.69 30.56
N ALA A 92 -39.86 -14.46 31.07
CA ALA A 92 -39.51 -13.27 30.29
C ALA A 92 -38.03 -13.16 29.86
N SER A 93 -37.20 -14.17 30.14
CA SER A 93 -35.77 -14.17 29.77
C SER A 93 -35.33 -15.41 29.00
N GLN A 94 -36.27 -16.26 28.57
CA GLN A 94 -35.94 -17.42 27.74
C GLN A 94 -35.98 -17.01 26.27
N PRO A 95 -34.87 -17.16 25.51
CA PRO A 95 -34.85 -16.85 24.09
C PRO A 95 -35.88 -17.72 23.37
N THR A 96 -36.66 -17.11 22.48
CA THR A 96 -37.70 -17.83 21.74
C THR A 96 -37.08 -18.69 20.64
N LEU A 97 -37.76 -19.78 20.23
CA LEU A 97 -37.30 -20.61 19.11
C LEU A 97 -37.16 -19.78 17.82
N GLU A 98 -38.11 -18.88 17.57
CA GLU A 98 -38.11 -17.98 16.43
C GLU A 98 -36.86 -17.07 16.42
N GLU A 99 -36.47 -16.52 17.56
CA GLU A 99 -35.28 -15.67 17.68
C GLU A 99 -33.97 -16.43 17.42
N LEU A 100 -33.86 -17.67 17.90
CA LEU A 100 -32.71 -18.54 17.65
C LEU A 100 -32.62 -18.97 16.18
N GLU A 101 -33.75 -19.27 15.55
CA GLU A 101 -33.82 -19.61 14.13
C GLU A 101 -33.43 -18.43 13.24
N VAL A 102 -33.97 -17.23 13.52
CA VAL A 102 -33.60 -15.99 12.81
C VAL A 102 -32.10 -15.70 12.96
N THR A 103 -31.54 -15.93 14.16
CA THR A 103 -30.11 -15.76 14.40
C THR A 103 -29.27 -16.73 13.57
N ALA A 104 -29.65 -18.02 13.54
CA ALA A 104 -28.96 -19.03 12.74
C ALA A 104 -29.04 -18.74 11.22
N ASP A 105 -30.22 -18.33 10.74
CA ASP A 105 -30.41 -17.94 9.34
C ASP A 105 -29.61 -16.68 8.99
N THR A 106 -29.51 -15.71 9.89
CA THR A 106 -28.69 -14.51 9.69
C THR A 106 -27.22 -14.88 9.51
N TYR A 107 -26.67 -15.75 10.37
CA TYR A 107 -25.28 -16.21 10.23
C TYR A 107 -25.06 -17.00 8.93
N ARG A 108 -26.03 -17.80 8.51
CA ARG A 108 -26.00 -18.52 7.23
C ARG A 108 -25.96 -17.57 6.03
N GLN A 109 -26.85 -16.58 6.00
CA GLN A 109 -26.89 -15.57 4.93
C GLN A 109 -25.60 -14.74 4.87
N LEU A 110 -25.06 -14.37 6.03
CA LEU A 110 -23.74 -13.71 6.10
C LEU A 110 -22.65 -14.60 5.52
N TYR A 111 -22.58 -15.86 5.92
CA TYR A 111 -21.60 -16.80 5.39
C TYR A 111 -21.70 -16.97 3.87
N GLU A 112 -22.91 -17.16 3.34
CA GLU A 112 -23.15 -17.30 1.91
C GLU A 112 -22.80 -16.04 1.11
N SER A 113 -23.13 -14.85 1.63
CA SER A 113 -22.78 -13.58 0.99
C SER A 113 -21.27 -13.33 0.96
N PHE A 114 -20.56 -13.63 2.06
CA PHE A 114 -19.10 -13.57 2.11
C PHE A 114 -18.44 -14.59 1.18
N LEU A 115 -18.97 -15.82 1.10
CA LEU A 115 -18.43 -16.85 0.22
C LEU A 115 -18.57 -16.48 -1.26
N ARG A 116 -19.72 -15.90 -1.65
CA ARG A 116 -19.89 -15.34 -3.00
C ARG A 116 -18.88 -14.22 -3.26
N ALA A 117 -18.79 -13.24 -2.37
CA ALA A 117 -17.85 -12.14 -2.52
C ALA A 117 -16.39 -12.63 -2.64
N PHE A 118 -16.00 -13.68 -1.90
CA PHE A 118 -14.68 -14.30 -2.02
C PHE A 118 -14.45 -14.94 -3.40
N THR A 119 -15.42 -15.74 -3.87
CA THR A 119 -15.35 -16.44 -5.16
C THR A 119 -15.35 -15.44 -6.32
N ASP A 120 -16.16 -14.39 -6.22
CA ASP A 120 -16.24 -13.30 -7.20
C ASP A 120 -14.94 -12.49 -7.25
N ASN A 121 -14.35 -12.15 -6.09
CA ASN A 121 -13.07 -11.45 -6.02
C ASN A 121 -11.92 -12.30 -6.57
N LEU A 122 -11.84 -13.60 -6.26
CA LEU A 122 -10.82 -14.49 -6.86
C LEU A 122 -10.93 -14.54 -8.39
N SER A 123 -12.16 -14.49 -8.91
CA SER A 123 -12.43 -14.49 -10.36
C SER A 123 -12.07 -13.16 -11.01
N GLN A 124 -12.35 -12.03 -10.34
CA GLN A 124 -12.06 -10.67 -10.84
C GLN A 124 -10.59 -10.22 -10.65
N GLN A 125 -9.85 -10.76 -9.67
CA GLN A 125 -8.48 -10.33 -9.36
C GLN A 125 -7.37 -10.87 -10.28
N SER A 126 -7.69 -11.63 -11.33
CA SER A 126 -6.68 -12.15 -12.28
C SER A 126 -5.97 -11.06 -13.12
N TYR A 127 -6.22 -9.77 -12.87
CA TYR A 127 -5.42 -8.67 -13.40
C TYR A 127 -4.52 -8.07 -12.30
N PRO A 128 -3.29 -8.59 -12.09
CA PRO A 128 -2.30 -7.91 -11.28
C PRO A 128 -1.85 -6.65 -12.01
N VAL A 129 -2.42 -5.50 -11.65
CA VAL A 129 -1.85 -4.21 -12.05
C VAL A 129 -0.59 -4.01 -11.22
N ALA A 130 0.57 -4.30 -11.82
CA ALA A 130 1.82 -3.77 -11.31
C ALA A 130 1.73 -2.23 -11.35
N ASP A 131 1.48 -1.60 -10.19
CA ASP A 131 1.40 -0.13 -10.06
C ASP A 131 2.73 0.56 -10.41
N ALA A 132 3.83 -0.20 -10.40
CA ALA A 132 5.12 0.23 -10.86
C ALA A 132 5.36 -0.28 -12.28
N ARG A 133 4.98 0.50 -13.28
CA ARG A 133 5.44 0.31 -14.66
C ARG A 133 6.56 1.31 -14.96
N VAL A 134 7.71 0.84 -15.42
CA VAL A 134 8.79 1.71 -15.91
C VAL A 134 8.26 2.44 -17.15
N ILE A 135 7.93 3.73 -17.00
CA ILE A 135 7.34 4.54 -18.08
C ILE A 135 8.40 4.90 -19.13
N THR A 136 9.64 5.12 -18.71
CA THR A 136 10.79 5.36 -19.59
C THR A 136 12.08 4.78 -18.98
N ALA A 137 12.85 4.05 -19.78
CA ALA A 137 14.19 3.64 -19.41
C ALA A 137 15.13 4.87 -19.40
N ALA A 138 16.10 4.91 -18.51
CA ALA A 138 17.12 5.95 -18.47
C ALA A 138 18.01 5.85 -19.73
N THR A 139 17.88 6.83 -20.63
CA THR A 139 18.72 6.96 -21.83
C THR A 139 20.12 7.46 -21.44
N ARG A 140 21.14 7.05 -22.21
CA ARG A 140 22.54 7.49 -21.98
C ARG A 140 22.62 9.02 -21.95
N PRO A 141 23.27 9.64 -20.95
CA PRO A 141 23.39 11.08 -20.89
C PRO A 141 24.11 11.62 -22.14
N LEU A 142 23.41 12.42 -22.95
CA LEU A 142 23.94 12.99 -24.20
C LEU A 142 25.03 14.04 -23.97
N ALA A 143 25.15 14.56 -22.75
CA ALA A 143 26.19 15.52 -22.38
C ALA A 143 26.66 15.30 -20.93
N PRO A 144 27.97 15.46 -20.65
CA PRO A 144 28.48 15.42 -19.28
C PRO A 144 27.88 16.55 -18.45
N SER A 145 27.34 16.23 -17.27
CA SER A 145 26.76 17.25 -16.38
C SER A 145 27.84 18.21 -15.85
N HIS A 146 29.04 17.70 -15.57
CA HIS A 146 30.21 18.42 -15.07
C HIS A 146 31.49 17.71 -15.57
N PRO A 147 32.62 18.40 -15.86
CA PRO A 147 32.81 19.84 -15.93
C PRO A 147 32.42 20.42 -17.31
N ARG A 148 31.79 21.59 -17.30
CA ARG A 148 31.44 22.33 -18.53
C ARG A 148 32.70 22.97 -19.11
N LYS A 149 33.38 22.25 -20.00
CA LYS A 149 34.66 22.69 -20.62
C LYS A 149 34.60 24.11 -21.21
N LYS A 150 33.43 24.54 -21.70
CA LYS A 150 33.19 25.91 -22.21
C LYS A 150 33.34 26.99 -21.14
N LEU A 151 32.85 26.75 -19.92
CA LEU A 151 32.98 27.70 -18.80
C LEU A 151 34.42 27.78 -18.31
N VAL A 152 35.09 26.63 -18.15
CA VAL A 152 36.50 26.58 -17.74
C VAL A 152 37.37 27.34 -18.73
N LEU A 153 37.13 27.18 -20.04
CA LEU A 153 37.85 27.91 -21.08
C LEU A 153 37.58 29.42 -21.03
N ALA A 154 36.32 29.84 -20.83
CA ALA A 154 35.96 31.25 -20.74
C ALA A 154 36.64 31.94 -19.54
N PHE A 155 36.59 31.32 -18.35
CA PHE A 155 37.28 31.84 -17.17
C PHE A 155 38.81 31.85 -17.35
N GLY A 156 39.38 30.81 -17.97
CA GLY A 156 40.81 30.76 -18.27
C GLY A 156 41.25 31.88 -19.22
N LEU A 157 40.46 32.17 -20.25
CA LEU A 157 40.75 33.25 -21.22
C LEU A 157 40.69 34.62 -20.54
N VAL A 158 39.65 34.88 -19.75
CA VAL A 158 39.50 36.14 -19.00
C VAL A 158 40.65 36.31 -18.00
N ALA A 159 40.96 35.27 -17.21
CA ALA A 159 42.07 35.31 -16.26
C ALA A 159 43.42 35.55 -16.96
N GLY A 160 43.66 34.91 -18.11
CA GLY A 160 44.87 35.11 -18.91
C GLY A 160 45.01 36.55 -19.43
N LEU A 161 43.93 37.15 -19.94
CA LEU A 161 43.94 38.55 -20.37
C LEU A 161 44.23 39.51 -19.21
N VAL A 162 43.61 39.27 -18.04
CA VAL A 162 43.84 40.10 -16.84
C VAL A 162 45.31 40.04 -16.41
N VAL A 163 45.89 38.84 -16.32
CA VAL A 163 47.31 38.68 -15.97
C VAL A 163 48.21 39.31 -17.03
N GLY A 164 47.87 39.20 -18.32
CA GLY A 164 48.62 39.83 -19.40
C GLY A 164 48.66 41.35 -19.29
N VAL A 165 47.52 42.00 -19.04
CA VAL A 165 47.46 43.46 -18.84
C VAL A 165 48.27 43.89 -17.63
N ILE A 166 48.18 43.15 -16.51
CA ILE A 166 48.95 43.44 -15.29
C ILE A 166 50.45 43.34 -15.55
N LEU A 167 50.90 42.30 -16.26
CA LEU A 167 52.32 42.13 -16.57
C LEU A 167 52.86 43.20 -17.51
N ILE A 168 52.05 43.65 -18.49
CA ILE A 168 52.42 44.76 -19.37
C ILE A 168 52.64 46.03 -18.55
N ASP A 169 51.70 46.37 -17.67
CA ASP A 169 51.77 47.59 -16.85
C ASP A 169 53.01 47.59 -15.94
N LEU A 170 53.30 46.46 -15.26
CA LEU A 170 54.52 46.28 -14.47
C LEU A 170 55.81 46.41 -15.31
N ALA A 171 55.81 45.83 -16.52
CA ALA A 171 56.99 45.88 -17.40
C ALA A 171 57.26 47.29 -17.94
N THR A 172 56.21 48.07 -18.23
CA THR A 172 56.34 49.48 -18.61
C THR A 172 56.84 50.35 -17.46
N GLY A 173 56.37 50.12 -16.23
CA GLY A 173 56.81 50.87 -15.05
C GLY A 173 58.31 50.68 -14.72
N VAL A 174 58.83 49.47 -14.88
CA VAL A 174 60.27 49.17 -14.70
C VAL A 174 61.14 49.85 -15.75
N SER A 175 60.64 49.99 -16.98
CA SER A 175 61.41 50.58 -18.09
C SER A 175 61.52 52.12 -18.00
N GLY A 176 60.59 52.77 -17.28
CA GLY A 176 60.58 54.23 -17.08
C GLY A 176 61.55 54.74 -15.99
N ALA A 177 62.00 53.87 -15.08
CA ALA A 177 62.84 54.28 -13.94
C ALA A 177 64.33 54.51 -14.28
N GLY A 178 64.75 54.30 -15.54
CA GLY A 178 66.16 54.36 -15.97
C GLY A 178 66.62 55.65 -16.66
N ARG A 179 65.77 56.67 -16.84
CA ARG A 179 66.16 57.95 -17.48
C ARG A 179 65.72 59.15 -16.66
N ALA A 180 66.51 59.48 -15.65
CA ALA A 180 66.54 60.83 -15.09
C ALA A 180 67.25 61.76 -16.09
N PRO A 181 66.64 62.88 -16.53
CA PRO A 181 67.35 63.89 -17.31
C PRO A 181 68.34 64.62 -16.39
N LYS A 182 69.60 64.71 -16.84
CA LYS A 182 70.54 65.72 -16.34
C LYS A 182 70.40 66.91 -17.26
N GLU A 183 69.92 68.02 -16.72
CA GLU A 183 70.36 69.41 -16.90
C GLU A 183 69.35 70.36 -16.24
#